data_AF-B2W7Y9-F1
#
_entry.id   AF-B2W7Y9-F1
#
_cell.length_a   1.000
_cell.length_b   1.000
_cell.length_c   1.000
_cell.angle_alpha   90.00
_cell.angle_beta   90.00
_cell.angle_gamma   90.00
#
_symmetry.space_group_name_H-M   'P 1'
#
loop_
_entity.id
_entity.type
_entity.pdbx_description
1 polymer ?
#
loop_
_entity_poly.entity_id
_entity_poly.type
_entity_poly.pdbx_seq_one_letter_code
_entity_poly.pdbx_strand_id
1 'polypeptide(L)'
;MSSFANYCRKKRTIQQLPTPARKGHNAILNAEYIQDIVDAIGTWSCQRVFLVHSKALDQNTDVIKKLKERLGPFVVGAKSGVGAHSPYEDVLDIARKIHEENADCLISIGSSSYSDASKIARLMDANLTPDNLTVETMEGLVDQEKGCADNLNDPKIKLILVPTSLSASEWNNNSSATNPQTHKKQHFASEQAAPDLILLDREVASTSPRKLWLASGMRAVDHCVETMVNEKCKEEVFHHMEDALAVLLRGLKDYKNGESKDDHTKLLDGIEDCQIGSRNAMMGLLLWNVPMGLSHAIGHQLGSVCGVMHGVTSCIMLAPVLRYTASKSDRQKQIQERVLGIWNKVLKGEESSLADAVSNFVRFLELPSTLQEAGIDKKQDINKVAERTLTDVFGVMEGMGGKDDILAILDDAKGGEMQDGSAFRHFFPGKYIALRSPMGKSSKLATSSTITLANSAGSCPSPHRLIVLHISWIRVLSLRKSLERRNHPASNHSAFAPSQPQCSSSCSPHNGNSSWALERDNAIGAEAVSHGFAFDGDGDDVPDFVGFGGSH
;
A
#
# COMPACT_ATOMS: atom_id res chain seq x y z
N MET A 1 2.34 -15.65 -20.17
CA MET A 1 1.81 -14.27 -20.13
C MET A 1 0.34 -14.35 -19.74
N SER A 2 0.08 -14.55 -18.45
CA SER A 2 -1.25 -14.90 -17.92
C SER A 2 -2.04 -13.64 -17.54
N SER A 3 -3.24 -13.51 -18.10
CA SER A 3 -4.40 -12.64 -17.81
C SER A 3 -4.30 -11.15 -17.47
N PHE A 4 -3.18 -10.58 -16.98
CA PHE A 4 -3.17 -9.18 -16.51
C PHE A 4 -2.63 -8.14 -17.50
N ALA A 5 -2.07 -8.56 -18.64
CA ALA A 5 -1.43 -7.67 -19.62
C ALA A 5 -2.40 -6.83 -20.48
N ASN A 6 -3.71 -6.92 -20.24
CA ASN A 6 -4.72 -6.09 -20.88
C ASN A 6 -5.79 -5.72 -19.85
N TYR A 7 -5.44 -4.91 -18.86
CA TYR A 7 -6.46 -4.04 -18.30
C TYR A 7 -6.93 -3.14 -19.43
N CYS A 8 -8.08 -3.50 -20.03
CA CYS A 8 -8.73 -2.67 -21.02
C CYS A 8 -8.98 -1.32 -20.34
N ARG A 9 -8.33 -0.26 -20.84
CA ARG A 9 -8.29 1.13 -20.32
C ARG A 9 -9.63 1.87 -20.41
N LYS A 10 -10.71 1.10 -20.25
CA LYS A 10 -12.09 1.54 -20.27
C LYS A 10 -12.53 1.77 -18.84
N LYS A 11 -13.46 2.71 -18.68
CA LYS A 11 -14.22 2.92 -17.45
C LYS A 11 -14.86 1.60 -17.01
N ARG A 12 -14.64 1.21 -15.76
CA ARG A 12 -15.14 -0.06 -15.20
C ARG A 12 -15.53 0.09 -13.75
N THR A 13 -16.74 -0.34 -13.44
CA THR A 13 -17.20 -0.49 -12.07
C THR A 13 -16.69 -1.82 -11.52
N ILE A 14 -16.03 -1.76 -10.37
CA ILE A 14 -15.59 -2.92 -9.61
C ILE A 14 -16.22 -2.88 -8.23
N GLN A 15 -16.43 -4.06 -7.65
CA GLN A 15 -16.71 -4.19 -6.23
C GLN A 15 -15.50 -3.64 -5.44
N GLN A 16 -15.76 -2.91 -4.35
CA GLN A 16 -14.71 -2.60 -3.38
C GLN A 16 -14.12 -3.89 -2.77
N LEU A 17 -13.15 -3.79 -1.86
CA LEU A 17 -12.53 -5.00 -1.29
C LEU A 17 -13.61 -5.94 -0.73
N PRO A 18 -13.50 -7.27 -0.98
CA PRO A 18 -14.54 -8.24 -0.67
C PRO A 18 -14.58 -8.57 0.83
N THR A 19 -14.78 -7.56 1.67
CA THR A 19 -15.06 -7.71 3.09
C THR A 19 -16.57 -7.60 3.32
N PRO A 20 -17.15 -8.25 4.36
CA PRO A 20 -18.59 -8.26 4.59
C PRO A 20 -19.23 -6.87 4.60
N ALA A 21 -18.59 -5.92 5.29
CA ALA A 21 -19.00 -4.52 5.39
C ALA A 21 -19.11 -3.78 4.03
N ARG A 22 -18.54 -4.33 2.95
CA ARG A 22 -18.41 -3.64 1.67
C ARG A 22 -19.21 -4.26 0.54
N LYS A 23 -19.89 -5.40 0.73
CA LYS A 23 -20.70 -6.04 -0.33
C LYS A 23 -21.72 -5.04 -0.91
N GLY A 24 -21.73 -4.86 -2.24
CA GLY A 24 -22.62 -3.92 -2.93
C GLY A 24 -22.08 -2.49 -3.08
N HIS A 25 -20.97 -2.15 -2.42
CA HIS A 25 -20.29 -0.86 -2.62
C HIS A 25 -19.28 -0.90 -3.76
N ASN A 26 -19.34 0.09 -4.64
CA ASN A 26 -18.57 0.11 -5.87
C ASN A 26 -17.37 1.07 -5.80
N ALA A 27 -16.37 0.77 -6.61
CA ALA A 27 -15.35 1.71 -7.06
C ALA A 27 -15.37 1.78 -8.58
N ILE A 28 -15.06 2.93 -9.15
CA ILE A 28 -14.99 3.12 -10.61
C ILE A 28 -13.53 3.37 -10.99
N LEU A 29 -12.98 2.45 -11.78
CA LEU A 29 -11.67 2.60 -12.43
C LEU A 29 -11.83 3.43 -13.69
N ASN A 30 -10.88 4.34 -13.95
CA ASN A 30 -10.97 5.33 -15.03
C ASN A 30 -12.28 6.11 -14.95
N ALA A 31 -12.58 6.58 -13.74
CA ALA A 31 -13.76 7.41 -13.49
C ALA A 31 -13.68 8.72 -14.29
N GLU A 32 -14.84 9.28 -14.56
CA GLU A 32 -15.03 10.65 -15.01
C GLU A 32 -15.68 11.40 -13.84
N TYR A 33 -14.86 11.95 -12.94
CA TYR A 33 -15.30 12.32 -11.59
C TYR A 33 -16.57 13.18 -11.57
N ILE A 34 -16.71 14.15 -12.49
CA ILE A 34 -17.90 15.00 -12.58
C ILE A 34 -19.16 14.18 -12.90
N GLN A 35 -19.12 13.39 -13.96
CA GLN A 35 -20.29 12.65 -14.41
C GLN A 35 -20.65 11.55 -13.40
N ASP A 36 -19.66 10.83 -12.89
CA ASP A 36 -19.86 9.78 -11.89
C ASP A 36 -20.40 10.33 -10.55
N ILE A 37 -19.95 11.52 -10.13
CA ILE A 37 -20.52 12.21 -8.96
C ILE A 37 -22.00 12.54 -9.22
N VAL A 38 -22.33 13.14 -10.38
CA VAL A 38 -23.71 13.52 -10.72
C VAL A 38 -24.63 12.30 -10.74
N ASP A 39 -24.17 11.19 -11.33
CA ASP A 39 -24.93 9.95 -11.40
C ASP A 39 -25.15 9.35 -9.99
N ALA A 40 -24.12 9.38 -9.15
CA ALA A 40 -24.20 8.87 -7.77
C ALA A 40 -25.15 9.69 -6.90
N ILE A 41 -25.02 11.02 -6.87
CA ILE A 41 -25.89 11.88 -6.05
C ILE A 41 -27.35 11.82 -6.53
N GLY A 42 -27.57 11.69 -7.84
CA GLY A 42 -28.91 11.51 -8.42
C GLY A 42 -29.53 10.17 -8.01
N THR A 43 -28.75 9.08 -8.08
CA THR A 43 -29.18 7.74 -7.65
C THR A 43 -29.52 7.70 -6.16
N TRP A 44 -28.74 8.39 -5.32
CA TRP A 44 -28.98 8.47 -3.88
C TRP A 44 -29.96 9.57 -3.47
N SER A 45 -30.50 10.33 -4.43
CA SER A 45 -31.38 11.48 -4.20
C SER A 45 -30.80 12.55 -3.27
N CYS A 46 -29.47 12.67 -3.20
CA CYS A 46 -28.79 13.69 -2.39
C CYS A 46 -29.07 15.09 -2.95
N GLN A 47 -29.37 16.05 -2.07
CA GLN A 47 -29.71 17.42 -2.40
C GLN A 47 -28.68 18.44 -1.86
N ARG A 48 -27.88 18.05 -0.86
CA ARG A 48 -27.03 18.96 -0.07
C ARG A 48 -25.61 18.41 0.04
N VAL A 49 -24.80 18.78 -0.94
CA VAL A 49 -23.41 18.33 -1.10
C VAL A 49 -22.45 19.26 -0.40
N PHE A 50 -21.64 18.73 0.52
CA PHE A 50 -20.50 19.42 1.10
C PHE A 50 -19.20 18.93 0.47
N LEU A 51 -18.33 19.84 0.05
CA LEU A 51 -17.06 19.51 -0.61
C LEU A 51 -15.88 19.63 0.37
N VAL A 52 -14.99 18.63 0.37
CA VAL A 52 -13.70 18.69 1.08
C VAL A 52 -12.60 18.47 0.04
N HIS A 53 -11.70 19.43 -0.13
CA HIS A 53 -10.75 19.35 -1.24
C HIS A 53 -9.38 19.93 -0.93
N SER A 54 -8.37 19.41 -1.63
CA SER A 54 -6.99 19.88 -1.54
C SER A 54 -6.87 21.36 -1.93
N LYS A 55 -6.21 22.14 -1.05
CA LYS A 55 -5.89 23.54 -1.31
C LYS A 55 -4.98 23.69 -2.53
N ALA A 56 -3.97 22.84 -2.65
CA ALA A 56 -3.05 22.87 -3.78
C ALA A 56 -3.75 22.54 -5.10
N LEU A 57 -4.69 21.59 -5.08
CA LEU A 57 -5.47 21.21 -6.26
C LEU A 57 -6.38 22.35 -6.71
N ASP A 58 -7.08 22.99 -5.77
CA ASP A 58 -7.98 24.14 -6.05
C ASP A 58 -7.23 25.38 -6.55
N GLN A 59 -6.00 25.60 -6.07
CA GLN A 59 -5.18 26.75 -6.47
C GLN A 59 -4.49 26.56 -7.82
N ASN A 60 -4.13 25.33 -8.18
CA ASN A 60 -3.29 25.05 -9.36
C ASN A 60 -4.09 24.50 -10.55
N THR A 61 -5.39 24.20 -10.38
CA THR A 61 -6.22 23.56 -11.41
C THR A 61 -7.65 24.10 -11.39
N ASP A 62 -8.45 23.73 -12.38
CA ASP A 62 -9.89 24.06 -12.43
C ASP A 62 -10.81 22.91 -11.99
N VAL A 63 -10.26 21.83 -11.45
CA VAL A 63 -11.00 20.60 -11.09
C VAL A 63 -12.17 20.89 -10.14
N ILE A 64 -11.92 21.64 -9.05
CA ILE A 64 -12.96 21.97 -8.06
C ILE A 64 -13.92 23.02 -8.61
N LYS A 65 -13.41 24.00 -9.36
CA LYS A 65 -14.24 25.03 -10.01
C LYS A 65 -15.27 24.40 -10.95
N LYS A 66 -14.83 23.53 -11.86
CA LYS A 66 -15.70 22.78 -12.78
C LYS A 66 -16.74 21.94 -12.05
N LEU A 67 -16.34 21.30 -10.94
CA LEU A 67 -17.28 20.52 -10.13
C LEU A 67 -18.35 21.41 -9.48
N LYS A 68 -17.94 22.52 -8.87
CA LYS A 68 -18.88 23.50 -8.29
C LYS A 68 -19.83 24.06 -9.35
N GLU A 69 -19.33 24.40 -10.54
CA GLU A 69 -20.15 24.87 -11.66
C GLU A 69 -21.15 23.81 -12.13
N ARG A 70 -20.74 22.54 -12.23
CA ARG A 70 -21.64 21.45 -12.63
C ARG A 70 -22.70 21.13 -11.58
N LEU A 71 -22.31 21.11 -10.31
CA LEU A 71 -23.22 20.80 -9.21
C LEU A 71 -24.11 21.99 -8.84
N GLY A 72 -23.68 23.22 -9.11
CA GLY A 72 -24.47 24.43 -8.90
C GLY A 72 -25.11 24.49 -7.50
N PRO A 73 -26.45 24.57 -7.41
CA PRO A 73 -27.15 24.76 -6.14
C PRO A 73 -27.08 23.56 -5.18
N PHE A 74 -26.65 22.38 -5.64
CA PHE A 74 -26.45 21.22 -4.77
C PHE A 74 -25.27 21.44 -3.81
N VAL A 75 -24.30 22.30 -4.14
CA VAL A 75 -23.16 22.59 -3.27
C VAL A 75 -23.57 23.57 -2.18
N VAL A 76 -23.71 23.07 -0.96
CA VAL A 76 -24.11 23.88 0.21
C VAL A 76 -22.91 24.47 0.95
N GLY A 77 -21.72 23.89 0.78
CA GLY A 77 -20.50 24.41 1.38
C GLY A 77 -19.25 23.71 0.89
N ALA A 78 -18.09 24.25 1.26
CA ALA A 78 -16.80 23.63 0.98
C ALA A 78 -15.77 23.92 2.08
N LYS A 79 -14.90 22.93 2.34
CA LYS A 79 -13.65 23.10 3.07
C LYS A 79 -12.47 22.91 2.12
N SER A 80 -11.68 23.97 1.98
CA SER A 80 -10.39 23.92 1.28
C SER A 80 -9.28 23.66 2.28
N GLY A 81 -8.53 22.58 2.07
CA GLY A 81 -7.40 22.19 2.91
C GLY A 81 -7.77 21.26 4.06
N VAL A 82 -6.92 20.27 4.26
CA VAL A 82 -6.82 19.40 5.44
C VAL A 82 -5.34 19.23 5.74
N GLY A 83 -4.94 19.40 6.99
CA GLY A 83 -3.59 19.25 7.48
C GLY A 83 -3.06 17.81 7.32
N ALA A 84 -1.74 17.68 7.29
CA ALA A 84 -1.11 16.37 7.26
C ALA A 84 -1.54 15.53 8.48
N HIS A 85 -1.83 14.25 8.25
CA HIS A 85 -2.30 13.31 9.27
C HIS A 85 -3.68 13.63 9.87
N SER A 86 -4.51 14.39 9.15
CA SER A 86 -5.93 14.59 9.49
C SER A 86 -6.10 15.11 10.93
N PRO A 87 -5.57 16.30 11.28
CA PRO A 87 -5.66 16.79 12.65
C PRO A 87 -7.12 16.91 13.09
N TYR A 88 -7.40 16.67 14.38
CA TYR A 88 -8.78 16.67 14.91
C TYR A 88 -9.53 17.96 14.58
N GLU A 89 -8.85 19.10 14.60
CA GLU A 89 -9.45 20.40 14.27
C GLU A 89 -10.08 20.42 12.87
N ASP A 90 -9.43 19.80 11.88
CA ASP A 90 -9.97 19.72 10.52
C ASP A 90 -11.14 18.74 10.44
N VAL A 91 -11.08 17.62 11.16
CA VAL A 91 -12.17 16.66 11.26
C VAL A 91 -13.42 17.31 11.85
N LEU A 92 -13.24 18.00 12.99
CA LEU A 92 -14.30 18.69 13.71
C LEU A 92 -14.86 19.87 12.91
N ASP A 93 -14.03 20.60 12.17
CA ASP A 93 -14.49 21.65 11.24
C ASP A 93 -15.38 21.07 10.12
N ILE A 94 -15.02 19.91 9.55
CA ILE A 94 -15.86 19.24 8.56
C ILE A 94 -17.18 18.78 9.20
N ALA A 95 -17.12 18.13 10.37
CA ALA A 95 -18.32 17.64 11.07
C ALA A 95 -19.29 18.77 11.44
N ARG A 96 -18.77 19.91 11.94
CA ARG A 96 -19.61 21.08 12.25
C ARG A 96 -20.31 21.62 11.01
N LYS A 97 -19.57 21.78 9.90
CA LYS A 97 -20.14 22.28 8.65
C LYS A 97 -21.15 21.33 8.02
N ILE A 98 -20.95 20.03 8.18
CA ILE A 98 -21.93 19.02 7.77
C ILE A 98 -23.27 19.26 8.49
N HIS A 99 -23.26 19.47 9.82
CA HIS A 99 -24.47 19.79 10.57
C HIS A 99 -25.06 21.15 10.20
N GLU A 100 -24.25 22.21 10.21
CA GLU A 100 -24.67 23.60 9.91
C GLU A 100 -25.36 23.68 8.55
N GLU A 101 -24.77 23.04 7.54
CA GLU A 101 -25.30 23.01 6.19
C GLU A 101 -26.28 21.87 5.94
N ASN A 102 -26.64 21.06 6.95
CA ASN A 102 -27.53 19.90 6.80
C ASN A 102 -27.15 19.03 5.58
N ALA A 103 -25.86 18.75 5.41
CA ALA A 103 -25.35 18.02 4.25
C ALA A 103 -25.81 16.55 4.28
N ASP A 104 -26.21 16.02 3.12
CA ASP A 104 -26.59 14.61 2.95
C ASP A 104 -25.57 13.81 2.12
N CYS A 105 -24.61 14.50 1.52
CA CYS A 105 -23.48 13.91 0.81
C CYS A 105 -22.19 14.70 1.05
N LEU A 106 -21.12 13.98 1.36
CA LEU A 106 -19.76 14.49 1.46
C LEU A 106 -18.94 14.01 0.26
N ILE A 107 -18.29 14.93 -0.44
CA ILE A 107 -17.37 14.60 -1.54
C ILE A 107 -15.97 15.06 -1.15
N SER A 108 -15.02 14.13 -1.14
CA SER A 108 -13.63 14.40 -0.80
C SER A 108 -12.70 14.22 -1.99
N ILE A 109 -11.91 15.24 -2.33
CA ILE A 109 -10.92 15.21 -3.42
C ILE A 109 -9.54 15.59 -2.86
N GLY A 110 -8.69 14.59 -2.64
CA GLY A 110 -7.37 14.83 -2.07
C GLY A 110 -6.61 13.56 -1.68
N SER A 111 -5.52 13.75 -0.94
CA SER A 111 -4.71 12.64 -0.42
C SER A 111 -5.39 11.90 0.73
N SER A 112 -4.72 10.88 1.26
CA SER A 112 -5.22 10.08 2.38
C SER A 112 -5.71 10.88 3.58
N SER A 113 -5.12 12.04 3.87
CA SER A 113 -5.57 12.90 4.97
C SER A 113 -6.97 13.46 4.74
N TYR A 114 -7.34 13.76 3.50
CA TYR A 114 -8.69 14.20 3.14
C TYR A 114 -9.68 13.04 3.26
N SER A 115 -9.30 11.84 2.78
CA SER A 115 -10.08 10.62 2.91
C SER A 115 -10.36 10.27 4.37
N ASP A 116 -9.33 10.22 5.21
CA ASP A 116 -9.45 9.87 6.62
C ASP A 116 -10.23 10.95 7.38
N ALA A 117 -9.95 12.24 7.15
CA ALA A 117 -10.71 13.30 7.81
C ALA A 117 -12.20 13.26 7.44
N SER A 118 -12.54 12.93 6.19
CA SER A 118 -13.92 12.85 5.71
C SER A 118 -14.67 11.61 6.25
N LYS A 119 -13.97 10.47 6.38
CA LYS A 119 -14.50 9.26 7.03
C LYS A 119 -14.71 9.47 8.54
N ILE A 120 -13.85 10.24 9.20
CA ILE A 120 -14.00 10.50 10.64
C ILE A 120 -15.06 11.58 10.88
N ALA A 121 -15.14 12.62 10.03
CA ALA A 121 -16.10 13.70 10.21
C ALA A 121 -17.56 13.21 10.16
N ARG A 122 -17.89 12.28 9.25
CA ARG A 122 -19.21 11.62 9.22
C ARG A 122 -19.49 10.76 10.45
N LEU A 123 -18.45 10.18 11.07
CA LEU A 123 -18.59 9.40 12.29
C LEU A 123 -18.85 10.33 13.46
N MET A 124 -18.17 11.48 13.51
CA MET A 124 -18.42 12.50 14.52
C MET A 124 -19.83 13.08 14.36
N ASP A 125 -20.29 13.37 13.14
CA ASP A 125 -21.69 13.77 12.86
C ASP A 125 -22.72 12.73 13.35
N ALA A 126 -22.42 11.44 13.24
CA ALA A 126 -23.34 10.39 13.67
C ALA A 126 -23.32 10.11 15.18
N ASN A 127 -22.25 10.47 15.88
CA ASN A 127 -22.00 10.06 17.27
C ASN A 127 -21.92 11.21 18.27
N LEU A 128 -21.76 12.45 17.81
CA LEU A 128 -21.68 13.64 18.64
C LEU A 128 -22.79 14.62 18.27
N THR A 129 -23.20 15.44 19.24
CA THR A 129 -24.12 16.55 18.97
C THR A 129 -23.34 17.78 18.51
N PRO A 130 -23.96 18.72 17.76
CA PRO A 130 -23.30 19.94 17.29
C PRO A 130 -22.58 20.72 18.41
N ASP A 131 -23.20 20.82 19.59
CA ASP A 131 -22.63 21.51 20.76
C ASP A 131 -21.44 20.77 21.40
N ASN A 132 -21.22 19.50 21.07
CA ASN A 132 -20.19 18.63 21.63
C ASN A 132 -19.11 18.24 20.60
N LEU A 133 -19.03 18.92 19.45
CA LEU A 133 -17.96 18.72 18.47
C LEU A 133 -16.65 19.41 18.90
N THR A 134 -16.06 18.91 19.98
CA THR A 134 -14.81 19.38 20.58
C THR A 134 -13.72 18.31 20.54
N VAL A 135 -12.46 18.73 20.73
CA VAL A 135 -11.31 17.80 20.79
C VAL A 135 -11.47 16.84 21.96
N GLU A 136 -11.93 17.35 23.10
CA GLU A 136 -12.09 16.61 24.34
C GLU A 136 -13.15 15.51 24.19
N THR A 137 -14.30 15.83 23.58
CA THR A 137 -15.37 14.83 23.40
C THR A 137 -14.99 13.81 22.32
N MET A 138 -14.35 14.23 21.23
CA MET A 138 -13.84 13.31 20.21
C MET A 138 -12.78 12.35 20.79
N GLU A 139 -11.85 12.84 21.61
CA GLU A 139 -10.86 12.00 22.30
C GLU A 139 -11.52 11.07 23.33
N GLY A 140 -12.59 11.52 24.00
CA GLY A 140 -13.36 10.73 24.95
C GLY A 140 -14.05 9.50 24.35
N LEU A 141 -14.19 9.42 23.02
CA LEU A 141 -14.69 8.22 22.33
C LEU A 141 -13.62 7.12 22.18
N VAL A 142 -12.35 7.46 22.36
CA VAL A 142 -11.22 6.57 22.08
C VAL A 142 -10.89 5.74 23.32
N ASP A 143 -10.83 4.42 23.15
CA ASP A 143 -10.20 3.53 24.12
C ASP A 143 -8.69 3.85 24.13
N GLN A 144 -8.23 4.47 25.22
CA GLN A 144 -6.86 4.98 25.33
C GLN A 144 -5.79 3.88 25.44
N GLU A 145 -6.17 2.66 25.79
CA GLU A 145 -5.26 1.52 25.80
C GLU A 145 -5.06 0.98 24.37
N LYS A 146 -6.14 0.91 23.59
CA LYS A 146 -6.11 0.45 22.19
C LYS A 146 -5.72 1.53 21.19
N GLY A 147 -5.90 2.79 21.54
CA GLY A 147 -5.79 3.93 20.63
C GLY A 147 -6.83 3.92 19.50
N CYS A 148 -8.02 3.38 19.77
CA CYS A 148 -9.08 3.18 18.78
C CYS A 148 -10.47 3.47 19.35
N ALA A 149 -11.33 4.07 18.52
CA ALA A 149 -12.77 4.17 18.72
C ALA A 149 -13.47 3.32 17.65
N ASP A 150 -13.90 2.11 18.01
CA ASP A 150 -14.50 1.12 17.09
C ASP A 150 -15.95 0.72 17.45
N ASN A 151 -16.47 1.20 18.58
CA ASN A 151 -17.87 1.03 18.99
C ASN A 151 -18.71 2.27 18.66
N LEU A 152 -18.59 2.77 17.43
CA LEU A 152 -19.28 3.96 16.95
C LEU A 152 -20.52 3.58 16.13
N ASN A 153 -21.58 4.39 16.23
CA ASN A 153 -22.71 4.31 15.32
C ASN A 153 -22.27 4.62 13.90
N ASP A 154 -22.92 3.96 12.94
CA ASP A 154 -22.62 4.13 11.53
C ASP A 154 -23.00 5.53 11.00
N PRO A 155 -22.23 6.04 10.03
CA PRO A 155 -22.50 7.33 9.40
C PRO A 155 -23.80 7.29 8.57
N LYS A 156 -24.58 8.37 8.65
CA LYS A 156 -25.82 8.52 7.87
C LYS A 156 -25.61 9.18 6.50
N ILE A 157 -24.51 9.91 6.35
CA ILE A 157 -24.21 10.76 5.19
C ILE A 157 -23.39 9.99 4.17
N LYS A 158 -23.71 10.15 2.88
CA LYS A 158 -22.99 9.47 1.79
C LYS A 158 -21.58 10.00 1.58
N LEU A 159 -20.60 9.14 1.28
CA LEU A 159 -19.21 9.53 0.91
C LEU A 159 -18.95 9.23 -0.55
N ILE A 160 -18.36 10.20 -1.23
CA ILE A 160 -17.61 9.96 -2.45
C ILE A 160 -16.16 10.36 -2.21
N LEU A 161 -15.22 9.44 -2.43
CA LEU A 161 -13.78 9.73 -2.41
C LEU A 161 -13.23 9.73 -3.83
N VAL A 162 -12.49 10.80 -4.17
CA VAL A 162 -11.66 10.92 -5.37
C VAL A 162 -10.20 11.04 -4.91
N PRO A 163 -9.49 9.90 -4.70
CA PRO A 163 -8.16 9.91 -4.11
C PRO A 163 -7.10 10.45 -5.07
N THR A 164 -6.23 11.32 -4.55
CA THR A 164 -5.08 11.91 -5.26
C THR A 164 -3.75 11.40 -4.69
N SER A 165 -3.75 10.25 -4.00
CA SER A 165 -2.55 9.60 -3.47
C SER A 165 -2.75 8.09 -3.43
N LEU A 166 -1.65 7.32 -3.40
CA LEU A 166 -1.67 5.86 -3.46
C LEU A 166 -1.60 5.20 -2.07
N SER A 167 -2.14 5.84 -1.03
CA SER A 167 -2.13 5.31 0.34
C SER A 167 -3.01 4.07 0.53
N ALA A 168 -4.02 3.92 -0.33
CA ALA A 168 -5.08 2.93 -0.27
C ALA A 168 -5.99 3.02 0.98
N SER A 169 -6.08 4.20 1.64
CA SER A 169 -6.95 4.36 2.82
C SER A 169 -8.43 4.40 2.49
N GLU A 170 -8.78 4.62 1.22
CA GLU A 170 -10.14 4.59 0.71
C GLU A 170 -10.76 3.19 0.70
N TRP A 171 -9.95 2.12 0.77
CA TRP A 171 -10.41 0.73 0.61
C TRP A 171 -10.83 0.04 1.91
N ASN A 172 -10.81 0.73 3.04
CA ASN A 172 -11.17 0.19 4.35
C ASN A 172 -12.06 1.15 5.15
N ASN A 173 -12.60 0.65 6.25
CA ASN A 173 -13.46 1.37 7.18
C ASN A 173 -12.69 2.00 8.35
N ASN A 174 -11.41 1.69 8.52
CA ASN A 174 -10.58 2.32 9.55
C ASN A 174 -9.98 3.64 9.03
N SER A 175 -9.89 4.64 9.88
CA SER A 175 -9.32 5.94 9.56
C SER A 175 -8.51 6.44 10.73
N SER A 176 -7.52 7.31 10.48
CA SER A 176 -6.75 7.90 11.56
C SER A 176 -6.75 9.40 11.53
N ALA A 177 -6.71 9.98 12.73
CA ALA A 177 -6.55 11.40 12.95
C ALA A 177 -5.53 11.66 14.06
N THR A 178 -4.85 12.79 14.01
CA THR A 178 -3.89 13.20 15.02
C THR A 178 -4.54 14.18 16.00
N ASN A 179 -4.48 13.86 17.28
CA ASN A 179 -4.87 14.77 18.33
C ASN A 179 -3.82 15.89 18.44
N PRO A 180 -4.19 17.18 18.22
CA PRO A 180 -3.24 18.28 18.19
C PRO A 180 -2.64 18.60 19.57
N GLN A 181 -3.34 18.24 20.65
CA GLN A 181 -2.90 18.49 22.03
C GLN A 181 -1.90 17.42 22.51
N THR A 182 -2.14 16.15 22.18
CA THR A 182 -1.31 15.02 22.65
C THR A 182 -0.30 14.53 21.62
N HIS A 183 -0.44 14.94 20.36
CA HIS A 183 0.29 14.43 19.19
C HIS A 183 0.16 12.92 18.96
N LYS A 184 -0.80 12.26 19.64
CA LYS A 184 -1.12 10.86 19.41
C LYS A 184 -1.98 10.71 18.17
N LYS A 185 -1.73 9.64 17.42
CA LYS A 185 -2.56 9.24 16.29
C LYS A 185 -3.57 8.23 16.81
N GLN A 186 -4.86 8.55 16.68
CA GLN A 186 -5.95 7.68 17.10
C GLN A 186 -6.67 7.11 15.88
N HIS A 187 -7.27 5.94 16.06
CA HIS A 187 -8.04 5.23 15.05
C HIS A 187 -9.54 5.36 15.29
N PHE A 188 -10.31 5.45 14.21
CA PHE A 188 -11.76 5.56 14.24
C PHE A 188 -12.34 4.63 13.18
N ALA A 189 -13.28 3.78 13.60
CA ALA A 189 -13.89 2.79 12.73
C ALA A 189 -15.35 2.55 13.13
N SER A 190 -16.14 2.19 12.13
CA SER A 190 -17.45 1.53 12.27
C SER A 190 -17.63 0.59 11.08
N GLU A 191 -18.69 -0.22 11.04
CA GLU A 191 -18.92 -1.15 9.92
C GLU A 191 -19.07 -0.40 8.59
N GLN A 192 -19.86 0.68 8.56
CA GLN A 192 -20.16 1.49 7.38
C GLN A 192 -19.30 2.76 7.25
N ALA A 193 -18.19 2.87 7.99
CA ALA A 193 -17.31 4.05 7.92
C ALA A 193 -16.57 4.20 6.58
N ALA A 194 -16.44 3.12 5.81
CA ALA A 194 -15.83 3.13 4.47
C ALA A 194 -16.68 3.92 3.46
N PRO A 195 -16.08 4.46 2.39
CA PRO A 195 -16.77 5.38 1.49
C PRO A 195 -17.81 4.71 0.59
N ASP A 196 -19.01 5.27 0.45
CA ASP A 196 -20.07 4.69 -0.39
C ASP A 196 -19.62 4.50 -1.87
N LEU A 197 -18.78 5.40 -2.38
CA LEU A 197 -18.20 5.33 -3.72
C LEU A 197 -16.73 5.81 -3.74
N ILE A 198 -15.89 5.07 -4.46
CA ILE A 198 -14.50 5.45 -4.76
C ILE A 198 -14.38 5.70 -6.25
N LEU A 199 -13.87 6.87 -6.64
CA LEU A 199 -13.67 7.24 -8.03
C LEU A 199 -12.17 7.38 -8.32
N LEU A 200 -11.60 6.39 -8.99
CA LEU A 200 -10.22 6.44 -9.45
C LEU A 200 -10.17 7.16 -10.79
N ASP A 201 -10.14 8.49 -10.72
CA ASP A 201 -10.00 9.38 -11.88
C ASP A 201 -8.52 9.73 -12.07
N ARG A 202 -7.97 9.34 -13.22
CA ARG A 202 -6.56 9.51 -13.55
C ARG A 202 -6.18 10.95 -13.90
N GLU A 203 -7.13 11.74 -14.43
CA GLU A 203 -6.89 13.16 -14.71
C GLU A 203 -6.83 13.94 -13.41
N VAL A 204 -7.75 13.69 -12.47
CA VAL A 204 -7.70 14.30 -11.14
C VAL A 204 -6.45 13.87 -10.38
N ALA A 205 -6.08 12.58 -10.43
CA ALA A 205 -4.86 12.09 -9.81
C ALA A 205 -3.57 12.67 -10.44
N SER A 206 -3.59 13.05 -11.72
CA SER A 206 -2.45 13.69 -12.39
C SER A 206 -2.09 15.06 -11.81
N THR A 207 -3.03 15.70 -11.10
CA THR A 207 -2.83 17.00 -10.45
C THR A 207 -2.02 16.91 -9.14
N SER A 208 -1.76 15.69 -8.66
CA SER A 208 -1.02 15.46 -7.42
C SER A 208 0.41 15.98 -7.50
N PRO A 209 0.95 16.56 -6.40
CA PRO A 209 2.37 16.89 -6.35
C PRO A 209 3.21 15.64 -6.68
N ARG A 210 4.09 15.77 -7.67
CA ARG A 210 4.95 14.68 -8.19
C ARG A 210 5.58 13.82 -7.09
N LYS A 211 6.23 14.48 -6.11
CA LYS A 211 6.89 13.80 -4.98
C LYS A 211 5.90 12.98 -4.14
N LEU A 212 4.69 13.49 -3.91
CA LEU A 212 3.65 12.77 -3.17
C LEU A 212 3.20 11.54 -3.95
N TRP A 213 2.92 11.68 -5.25
CA TRP A 213 2.47 10.57 -6.09
C TRP A 213 3.51 9.44 -6.11
N LEU A 214 4.73 9.75 -6.55
CA LEU A 214 5.80 8.77 -6.71
C LEU A 214 6.20 8.12 -5.39
N ALA A 215 6.34 8.88 -4.29
CA ALA A 215 6.69 8.32 -3.00
C ALA A 215 5.56 7.44 -2.41
N SER A 216 4.29 7.83 -2.58
CA SER A 216 3.17 6.98 -2.15
C SER A 216 3.08 5.68 -2.98
N GLY A 217 3.46 5.72 -4.26
CA GLY A 217 3.57 4.52 -5.09
C GLY A 217 4.74 3.62 -4.70
N MET A 218 5.89 4.19 -4.33
CA MET A 218 7.01 3.42 -3.79
C MET A 218 6.63 2.73 -2.47
N ARG A 219 5.81 3.36 -1.62
CA ARG A 219 5.21 2.69 -0.46
C ARG A 219 4.28 1.54 -0.84
N ALA A 220 3.52 1.65 -1.92
CA ALA A 220 2.74 0.52 -2.42
C ALA A 220 3.63 -0.63 -2.91
N VAL A 221 4.78 -0.33 -3.53
CA VAL A 221 5.80 -1.33 -3.87
C VAL A 221 6.38 -1.99 -2.61
N ASP A 222 6.65 -1.19 -1.58
CA ASP A 222 7.10 -1.67 -0.26
C ASP A 222 6.09 -2.66 0.36
N HIS A 223 4.78 -2.34 0.34
CA HIS A 223 3.75 -3.28 0.79
C HIS A 223 3.82 -4.63 0.06
N CYS A 224 4.00 -4.64 -1.27
CA CYS A 224 4.14 -5.88 -2.03
C CYS A 224 5.38 -6.66 -1.61
N VAL A 225 6.54 -5.99 -1.55
CA VAL A 225 7.81 -6.63 -1.24
C VAL A 225 7.81 -7.19 0.19
N GLU A 226 7.42 -6.39 1.19
CA GLU A 226 7.33 -6.86 2.57
C GLU A 226 6.33 -8.00 2.73
N THR A 227 5.17 -7.94 2.06
CA THR A 227 4.22 -9.05 2.06
C THR A 227 4.85 -10.31 1.49
N MET A 228 5.57 -10.24 0.37
CA MET A 228 6.17 -11.42 -0.28
C MET A 228 7.31 -12.06 0.51
N VAL A 229 8.13 -11.25 1.21
CA VAL A 229 9.25 -11.77 2.01
C VAL A 229 8.83 -12.17 3.43
N ASN A 230 7.61 -11.82 3.85
CA ASN A 230 7.05 -12.19 5.14
C ASN A 230 6.94 -13.72 5.29
N GLU A 231 7.09 -14.22 6.51
CA GLU A 231 6.94 -15.64 6.84
C GLU A 231 5.51 -16.14 6.76
N LYS A 232 4.54 -15.26 7.01
CA LYS A 232 3.10 -15.55 6.91
C LYS A 232 2.59 -15.51 5.46
N CYS A 233 3.44 -15.16 4.49
CA CYS A 233 3.06 -15.13 3.09
C CYS A 233 2.84 -16.54 2.55
N LYS A 234 1.60 -16.84 2.15
CA LYS A 234 1.25 -18.08 1.45
C LYS A 234 1.45 -17.89 -0.05
N GLU A 235 1.64 -18.99 -0.78
CA GLU A 235 1.87 -18.94 -2.24
C GLU A 235 0.74 -18.25 -3.01
N GLU A 236 -0.53 -18.35 -2.59
CA GLU A 236 -1.64 -17.61 -3.20
C GLU A 236 -1.48 -16.09 -3.07
N VAL A 237 -1.01 -15.64 -1.90
CA VAL A 237 -0.76 -14.22 -1.59
C VAL A 237 0.47 -13.75 -2.37
N PHE A 238 1.50 -14.58 -2.45
CA PHE A 238 2.70 -14.30 -3.23
C PHE A 238 2.36 -14.05 -4.71
N HIS A 239 1.57 -14.92 -5.34
CA HIS A 239 1.17 -14.73 -6.74
C HIS A 239 0.34 -13.45 -6.95
N HIS A 240 -0.57 -13.14 -6.03
CA HIS A 240 -1.32 -11.87 -6.09
C HIS A 240 -0.37 -10.66 -5.97
N MET A 241 0.63 -10.73 -5.09
CA MET A 241 1.62 -9.68 -4.93
C MET A 241 2.61 -9.58 -6.09
N GLU A 242 2.91 -10.68 -6.79
CA GLU A 242 3.68 -10.66 -8.03
C GLU A 242 2.98 -9.78 -9.07
N ASP A 243 1.68 -9.99 -9.29
CA ASP A 243 0.90 -9.21 -10.24
C ASP A 243 0.79 -7.74 -9.79
N ALA A 244 0.54 -7.48 -8.51
CA ALA A 244 0.48 -6.13 -7.95
C ALA A 244 1.82 -5.37 -8.11
N LEU A 245 2.94 -6.02 -7.77
CA LEU A 245 4.28 -5.47 -7.93
C LEU A 245 4.58 -5.16 -9.39
N ALA A 246 4.27 -6.10 -10.30
CA ALA A 246 4.52 -5.91 -11.73
C ALA A 246 3.74 -4.72 -12.31
N VAL A 247 2.49 -4.53 -11.88
CA VAL A 247 1.66 -3.39 -12.27
C VAL A 247 2.24 -2.08 -11.71
N LEU A 248 2.61 -2.04 -10.42
CA LEU A 248 3.17 -0.84 -9.78
C LEU A 248 4.50 -0.41 -10.41
N LEU A 249 5.42 -1.35 -10.63
CA LEU A 249 6.73 -1.07 -11.26
C LEU A 249 6.56 -0.51 -12.67
N ARG A 250 5.63 -1.07 -13.45
CA ARG A 250 5.31 -0.56 -14.79
C ARG A 250 4.67 0.83 -14.70
N GLY A 251 3.67 1.01 -13.83
CA GLY A 251 2.95 2.26 -13.67
C GLY A 251 3.85 3.43 -13.27
N LEU A 252 4.72 3.23 -12.26
CA LEU A 252 5.69 4.23 -11.82
C LEU A 252 6.72 4.56 -12.90
N LYS A 253 7.19 3.55 -13.65
CA LYS A 253 8.08 3.76 -14.79
C LYS A 253 7.40 4.53 -15.92
N ASP A 254 6.16 4.21 -16.23
CA ASP A 254 5.42 4.86 -17.31
C ASP A 254 4.99 6.28 -16.94
N TYR A 255 4.63 6.54 -15.67
CA TYR A 255 4.48 7.90 -15.14
C TYR A 255 5.75 8.72 -15.38
N LYS A 256 6.91 8.22 -14.92
CA LYS A 256 8.18 8.96 -15.03
C LYS A 256 8.59 9.18 -16.49
N ASN A 257 8.37 8.19 -17.35
CA ASN A 257 8.65 8.30 -18.78
C ASN A 257 7.69 9.25 -19.50
N GLY A 258 6.40 9.24 -19.14
CA GLY A 258 5.40 10.15 -19.67
C GLY A 258 5.74 11.59 -19.33
N GLU A 259 6.03 11.86 -18.04
CA GLU A 259 6.52 13.15 -17.56
C GLU A 259 7.78 13.60 -18.32
N SER A 260 8.81 12.75 -18.41
CA SER A 260 10.10 13.14 -18.99
C SER A 260 10.05 13.36 -20.51
N LYS A 261 9.00 12.88 -21.18
CA LYS A 261 8.82 12.97 -22.63
C LYS A 261 7.64 13.85 -23.04
N ASP A 262 6.98 14.52 -22.08
CA ASP A 262 5.75 15.28 -22.30
C ASP A 262 4.65 14.46 -22.99
N ASP A 263 4.56 13.18 -22.64
CA ASP A 263 3.55 12.23 -23.14
C ASP A 263 2.47 12.05 -22.07
N HIS A 264 1.44 12.92 -22.13
CA HIS A 264 0.33 12.93 -21.17
C HIS A 264 -0.42 11.60 -21.16
N THR A 265 -0.61 10.97 -22.32
CA THR A 265 -1.32 9.68 -22.39
C THR A 265 -0.57 8.61 -21.61
N LYS A 266 0.75 8.54 -21.79
CA LYS A 266 1.59 7.58 -21.07
C LYS A 266 1.67 7.88 -19.57
N LEU A 267 1.66 9.16 -19.19
CA LEU A 267 1.60 9.57 -17.78
C LEU A 267 0.30 9.07 -17.15
N LEU A 268 -0.84 9.30 -17.81
CA LEU A 268 -2.16 8.85 -17.34
C LEU A 268 -2.27 7.31 -17.29
N ASP A 269 -1.68 6.61 -18.25
CA ASP A 269 -1.59 5.15 -18.21
C ASP A 269 -0.81 4.66 -16.98
N GLY A 270 0.30 5.33 -16.66
CA GLY A 270 1.08 5.05 -15.47
C GLY A 270 0.30 5.29 -14.18
N ILE A 271 -0.50 6.36 -14.15
CA ILE A 271 -1.39 6.68 -13.03
C ILE A 271 -2.45 5.59 -12.81
N GLU A 272 -3.11 5.16 -13.88
CA GLU A 272 -4.12 4.10 -13.83
C GLU A 272 -3.54 2.79 -13.26
N ASP A 273 -2.38 2.37 -13.78
CA ASP A 273 -1.67 1.18 -13.27
C ASP A 273 -1.31 1.36 -11.78
N CYS A 274 -0.82 2.53 -11.38
CA CYS A 274 -0.51 2.81 -9.98
C CYS A 274 -1.74 2.74 -9.06
N GLN A 275 -2.89 3.28 -9.47
CA GLN A 275 -4.13 3.26 -8.66
C GLN A 275 -4.63 1.83 -8.40
N ILE A 276 -4.67 0.98 -9.44
CA ILE A 276 -5.09 -0.42 -9.24
C ILE A 276 -4.01 -1.23 -8.52
N GLY A 277 -2.74 -0.93 -8.78
CA GLY A 277 -1.60 -1.54 -8.11
C GLY A 277 -1.60 -1.29 -6.61
N SER A 278 -1.87 -0.04 -6.17
CA SER A 278 -1.89 0.31 -4.74
C SER A 278 -3.04 -0.37 -3.99
N ARG A 279 -4.21 -0.48 -4.61
CA ARG A 279 -5.32 -1.29 -4.09
C ARG A 279 -4.90 -2.74 -3.89
N ASN A 280 -4.31 -3.34 -4.92
CA ASN A 280 -3.96 -4.76 -4.90
C ASN A 280 -2.84 -5.06 -3.89
N ALA A 281 -1.86 -4.16 -3.75
CA ALA A 281 -0.81 -4.26 -2.75
C ALA A 281 -1.37 -4.28 -1.32
N MET A 282 -2.42 -3.48 -1.05
CA MET A 282 -3.03 -3.37 0.28
C MET A 282 -3.85 -4.62 0.68
N MET A 283 -4.25 -5.47 -0.28
CA MET A 283 -5.02 -6.68 0.01
C MET A 283 -4.23 -7.68 0.88
N GLY A 284 -2.89 -7.69 0.81
CA GLY A 284 -2.01 -8.51 1.67
C GLY A 284 -2.30 -8.33 3.14
N LEU A 285 -2.37 -7.07 3.55
CA LEU A 285 -2.67 -6.67 4.91
C LEU A 285 -4.15 -6.86 5.24
N LEU A 286 -5.05 -6.38 4.37
CA LEU A 286 -6.47 -6.25 4.70
C LEU A 286 -7.30 -7.54 4.57
N LEU A 287 -6.92 -8.46 3.67
CA LEU A 287 -7.68 -9.68 3.40
C LEU A 287 -6.96 -10.93 3.89
N TRP A 288 -5.64 -10.97 3.72
CA TRP A 288 -4.83 -12.13 4.11
C TRP A 288 -4.13 -11.96 5.46
N ASN A 289 -4.28 -10.81 6.13
CA ASN A 289 -3.71 -10.51 7.44
C ASN A 289 -2.19 -10.76 7.50
N VAL A 290 -1.47 -10.52 6.40
CA VAL A 290 -0.01 -10.56 6.37
C VAL A 290 0.49 -9.22 6.90
N PRO A 291 1.16 -9.17 8.06
CA PRO A 291 1.63 -7.92 8.65
C PRO A 291 2.78 -7.34 7.81
N MET A 292 2.93 -6.01 7.89
CA MET A 292 4.11 -5.32 7.33
C MET A 292 5.35 -5.63 8.17
N GLY A 293 6.52 -5.28 7.64
CA GLY A 293 7.80 -5.63 8.25
C GLY A 293 8.59 -4.43 8.77
N LEU A 294 9.90 -4.65 8.90
CA LEU A 294 10.86 -3.69 9.43
C LEU A 294 10.94 -2.37 8.66
N SER A 295 10.68 -2.35 7.34
CA SER A 295 10.69 -1.12 6.55
C SER A 295 9.60 -0.17 7.07
N HIS A 296 8.39 -0.69 7.27
CA HIS A 296 7.29 0.07 7.86
C HIS A 296 7.54 0.41 9.32
N ALA A 297 8.02 -0.52 10.14
CA ALA A 297 8.26 -0.29 11.56
C ALA A 297 9.24 0.87 11.79
N ILE A 298 10.40 0.86 11.10
CA ILE A 298 11.37 1.97 11.17
C ILE A 298 10.80 3.23 10.53
N GLY A 299 10.08 3.08 9.41
CA GLY A 299 9.46 4.18 8.69
C GLY A 299 8.44 4.98 9.51
N HIS A 300 7.61 4.31 10.32
CA HIS A 300 6.69 4.98 11.25
C HIS A 300 7.44 5.90 12.21
N GLN A 301 8.59 5.44 12.72
CA GLN A 301 9.39 6.20 13.66
C GLN A 301 10.16 7.35 12.98
N LEU A 302 10.65 7.16 11.75
CA LEU A 302 11.20 8.25 10.93
C LEU A 302 10.16 9.34 10.67
N GLY A 303 8.92 8.97 10.38
CA GLY A 303 7.82 9.91 10.24
C GLY A 303 7.53 10.68 11.53
N SER A 304 7.42 9.96 12.66
CA SER A 304 7.08 10.56 13.97
C SER A 304 8.20 11.43 14.54
N VAL A 305 9.46 10.98 14.47
CA VAL A 305 10.60 11.67 15.09
C VAL A 305 11.15 12.77 14.19
N CYS A 306 11.25 12.52 12.88
CA CYS A 306 11.95 13.38 11.94
C CYS A 306 11.02 14.13 10.96
N GLY A 307 9.71 13.89 11.00
CA GLY A 307 8.74 14.56 10.10
C GLY A 307 8.85 14.11 8.64
N VAL A 308 9.40 12.92 8.38
CA VAL A 308 9.52 12.39 7.02
C VAL A 308 8.15 11.93 6.50
N MET A 309 7.82 12.33 5.28
CA MET A 309 6.61 11.84 4.61
C MET A 309 6.66 10.31 4.50
N HIS A 310 5.59 9.62 4.91
CA HIS A 310 5.55 8.14 4.97
C HIS A 310 5.96 7.45 3.65
N GLY A 311 5.58 7.99 2.48
CA GLY A 311 6.05 7.44 1.20
C GLY A 311 7.58 7.47 1.04
N VAL A 312 8.23 8.52 1.55
CA VAL A 312 9.69 8.70 1.49
C VAL A 312 10.39 7.76 2.46
N THR A 313 9.76 7.39 3.59
CA THR A 313 10.39 6.43 4.51
C THR A 313 10.58 5.07 3.84
N SER A 314 9.62 4.59 3.06
CA SER A 314 9.75 3.38 2.24
C SER A 314 10.87 3.48 1.19
N CYS A 315 11.07 4.67 0.61
CA CYS A 315 12.15 4.91 -0.35
C CYS A 315 13.55 4.73 0.28
N ILE A 316 13.68 5.10 1.56
CA ILE A 316 14.94 5.06 2.31
C ILE A 316 15.17 3.68 2.93
N MET A 317 14.14 3.08 3.51
CA MET A 317 14.30 1.94 4.43
C MET A 317 14.22 0.56 3.77
N LEU A 318 13.48 0.41 2.66
CA LEU A 318 13.25 -0.91 2.09
C LEU A 318 14.56 -1.59 1.67
N ALA A 319 15.44 -0.89 0.95
CA ALA A 319 16.71 -1.46 0.50
C ALA A 319 17.64 -1.88 1.67
N PRO A 320 17.93 -1.03 2.67
CA PRO A 320 18.69 -1.41 3.86
C PRO A 320 18.11 -2.61 4.62
N VAL A 321 16.78 -2.65 4.79
CA VAL A 321 16.10 -3.77 5.46
C VAL A 321 16.28 -5.07 4.68
N LEU A 322 16.18 -5.03 3.35
CA LEU A 322 16.41 -6.20 2.49
C LEU A 322 17.85 -6.72 2.59
N ARG A 323 18.86 -5.82 2.59
CA ARG A 323 20.27 -6.21 2.79
C ARG A 323 20.47 -6.88 4.14
N TYR A 324 19.94 -6.25 5.20
CA TYR A 324 20.04 -6.77 6.55
C TYR A 324 19.40 -8.16 6.66
N THR A 325 18.14 -8.32 6.24
CA THR A 325 17.41 -9.59 6.35
C THR A 325 18.03 -10.70 5.51
N ALA A 326 18.52 -10.40 4.30
CA ALA A 326 19.26 -11.36 3.46
C ALA A 326 20.56 -11.84 4.13
N SER A 327 21.22 -10.99 4.93
CA SER A 327 22.45 -11.39 5.65
C SER A 327 22.19 -12.37 6.80
N LYS A 328 20.97 -12.39 7.34
CA LYS A 328 20.60 -13.16 8.55
C LYS A 328 19.97 -14.52 8.24
N SER A 329 19.44 -14.72 7.04
CA SER A 329 18.66 -15.93 6.73
C SER A 329 18.78 -16.34 5.26
N ASP A 330 19.09 -17.62 5.02
CA ASP A 330 19.10 -18.18 3.66
C ASP A 330 17.68 -18.25 3.05
N ARG A 331 16.64 -18.42 3.89
CA ARG A 331 15.24 -18.28 3.44
C ARG A 331 15.01 -16.88 2.87
N GLN A 332 15.50 -15.85 3.55
CA GLN A 332 15.37 -14.46 3.10
C GLN A 332 16.11 -14.24 1.77
N LYS A 333 17.31 -14.81 1.58
CA LYS A 333 18.02 -14.75 0.28
C LYS A 333 17.18 -15.37 -0.84
N GLN A 334 16.69 -16.59 -0.64
CA GLN A 334 15.93 -17.33 -1.67
C GLN A 334 14.61 -16.63 -2.05
N ILE A 335 13.86 -16.12 -1.08
CA ILE A 335 12.60 -15.41 -1.38
C ILE A 335 12.87 -14.05 -2.05
N GLN A 336 13.93 -13.34 -1.65
CA GLN A 336 14.33 -12.10 -2.32
C GLN A 336 14.80 -12.34 -3.76
N GLU A 337 15.47 -13.46 -4.05
CA GLU A 337 15.81 -13.87 -5.43
C GLU A 337 14.57 -14.08 -6.30
N ARG A 338 13.51 -14.70 -5.75
CA ARG A 338 12.21 -14.84 -6.45
C ARG A 338 11.62 -13.47 -6.80
N VAL A 339 11.59 -12.56 -5.83
CA VAL A 339 11.04 -11.20 -6.02
C VAL A 339 11.90 -10.39 -7.01
N LEU A 340 13.23 -10.51 -6.95
CA LEU A 340 14.16 -9.93 -7.91
C LEU A 340 13.89 -10.41 -9.34
N GLY A 341 13.55 -11.69 -9.51
CA GLY A 341 13.15 -12.25 -10.80
C GLY A 341 11.95 -11.53 -11.42
N ILE A 342 10.94 -11.18 -10.60
CA ILE A 342 9.78 -10.38 -11.04
C ILE A 342 10.23 -8.98 -11.45
N TRP A 343 11.05 -8.35 -10.61
CA TRP A 343 11.55 -6.98 -10.83
C TRP A 343 12.33 -6.86 -12.15
N ASN A 344 13.33 -7.72 -12.35
CA ASN A 344 14.18 -7.75 -13.54
C ASN A 344 13.35 -8.04 -14.79
N LYS A 345 12.38 -8.97 -14.72
CA LYS A 345 11.47 -9.26 -15.83
C LYS A 345 10.60 -8.07 -16.24
N VAL A 346 10.04 -7.34 -15.27
CA VAL A 346 9.11 -6.23 -15.53
C VAL A 346 9.84 -4.98 -16.03
N LEU A 347 10.98 -4.66 -15.42
CA LEU A 347 11.77 -3.49 -15.78
C LEU A 347 12.77 -3.77 -16.92
N LYS A 348 12.95 -5.04 -17.31
CA LYS A 348 13.98 -5.50 -18.26
C LYS A 348 15.40 -5.14 -17.79
N GLY A 349 15.65 -5.33 -16.49
CA GLY A 349 16.92 -5.09 -15.83
C GLY A 349 17.71 -6.37 -15.56
N GLU A 350 18.94 -6.21 -15.09
CA GLU A 350 19.87 -7.29 -14.72
C GLU A 350 20.47 -7.02 -13.33
N GLU A 351 19.64 -6.55 -12.40
CA GLU A 351 20.07 -6.25 -11.03
C GLU A 351 20.51 -7.53 -10.31
N SER A 352 21.60 -7.44 -9.54
CA SER A 352 22.20 -8.58 -8.83
C SER A 352 21.56 -8.87 -7.47
N SER A 353 20.87 -7.90 -6.88
CA SER A 353 20.18 -8.04 -5.60
C SER A 353 18.88 -7.25 -5.61
N LEU A 354 17.88 -7.70 -4.83
CA LEU A 354 16.61 -6.97 -4.71
C LEU A 354 16.80 -5.60 -4.05
N ALA A 355 17.71 -5.49 -3.08
CA ALA A 355 18.02 -4.22 -2.44
C ALA A 355 18.57 -3.18 -3.42
N ASP A 356 19.47 -3.58 -4.33
CA ASP A 356 20.03 -2.68 -5.34
C ASP A 356 18.97 -2.33 -6.39
N ALA A 357 18.13 -3.29 -6.78
CA ALA A 357 17.00 -3.07 -7.67
C ALA A 357 16.03 -2.00 -7.12
N VAL A 358 15.68 -2.09 -5.83
CA VAL A 358 14.87 -1.08 -5.13
C VAL A 358 15.59 0.27 -5.10
N SER A 359 16.85 0.30 -4.67
CA SER A 359 17.63 1.54 -4.54
C SER A 359 17.78 2.28 -5.87
N ASN A 360 18.09 1.56 -6.94
CA ASN A 360 18.23 2.11 -8.29
C ASN A 360 16.90 2.60 -8.84
N PHE A 361 15.79 1.91 -8.54
CA PHE A 361 14.47 2.37 -8.95
C PHE A 361 14.03 3.64 -8.21
N VAL A 362 14.29 3.74 -6.90
CA VAL A 362 14.05 4.98 -6.13
C VAL A 362 14.83 6.15 -6.74
N ARG A 363 16.10 5.95 -7.11
CA ARG A 363 16.91 6.96 -7.81
C ARG A 363 16.35 7.31 -9.18
N PHE A 364 15.90 6.32 -9.96
CA PHE A 364 15.24 6.53 -11.25
C PHE A 364 13.97 7.38 -11.13
N LEU A 365 13.22 7.24 -10.02
CA LEU A 365 12.05 8.07 -9.71
C LEU A 365 12.42 9.47 -9.19
N GLU A 366 13.71 9.74 -8.95
CA GLU A 366 14.24 10.99 -8.39
C GLU A 366 13.66 11.28 -6.99
N LEU A 367 13.59 10.23 -6.17
CA LEU A 367 13.14 10.31 -4.78
C LEU A 367 14.34 10.19 -3.82
N PRO A 368 14.24 10.75 -2.60
CA PRO A 368 15.26 10.53 -1.57
C PRO A 368 15.42 9.05 -1.26
N SER A 369 16.67 8.60 -1.28
CA SER A 369 17.10 7.20 -1.11
C SER A 369 17.95 6.97 0.14
N THR A 370 18.29 8.04 0.87
CA THR A 370 19.11 8.00 2.09
C THR A 370 18.54 8.91 3.18
N LEU A 371 18.93 8.67 4.43
CA LEU A 371 18.61 9.55 5.56
C LEU A 371 19.17 10.96 5.35
N GLN A 372 20.38 11.08 4.79
CA GLN A 372 21.01 12.38 4.51
C GLN A 372 20.21 13.18 3.46
N GLU A 373 19.74 12.55 2.38
CA GLU A 373 18.89 13.19 1.36
C GLU A 373 17.53 13.63 1.93
N ALA A 374 17.08 13.01 3.02
CA ALA A 374 15.89 13.42 3.77
C ALA A 374 16.18 14.47 4.86
N GLY A 375 17.42 14.95 5.00
CA GLY A 375 17.82 15.93 5.99
C GLY A 375 18.00 15.37 7.40
N ILE A 376 18.25 14.07 7.54
CA ILE A 376 18.47 13.39 8.84
C ILE A 376 19.96 13.09 9.00
N ASP A 377 20.60 13.85 9.88
CA ASP A 377 22.03 13.72 10.22
C ASP A 377 22.28 13.59 11.73
N LYS A 378 21.32 14.01 12.56
CA LYS A 378 21.44 14.02 14.01
C LYS A 378 21.43 12.59 14.57
N LYS A 379 22.56 12.19 15.14
CA LYS A 379 22.72 10.90 15.85
C LYS A 379 21.65 10.69 16.95
N GLN A 380 21.21 11.76 17.60
CA GLN A 380 20.20 11.69 18.66
C GLN A 380 18.81 11.29 18.10
N ASP A 381 18.43 11.80 16.93
CA ASP A 381 17.18 11.44 16.27
C ASP A 381 17.24 9.99 15.78
N ILE A 382 18.36 9.58 15.19
CA ILE A 382 18.60 8.18 14.76
C ILE A 382 18.48 7.21 15.94
N ASN A 383 19.10 7.53 17.08
CA ASN A 383 18.99 6.72 18.29
C ASN A 383 17.54 6.61 18.80
N LYS A 384 16.80 7.72 18.76
CA LYS A 384 15.40 7.77 19.19
C LYS A 384 14.48 6.97 18.27
N VAL A 385 14.75 7.01 16.95
CA VAL A 385 14.08 6.16 15.96
C VAL A 385 14.32 4.69 16.27
N ALA A 386 15.57 4.30 16.52
CA ALA A 386 15.92 2.92 16.86
C ALA A 386 15.22 2.42 18.15
N GLU A 387 15.20 3.25 19.19
CA GLU A 387 14.52 2.93 20.46
C GLU A 387 13.02 2.73 20.29
N ARG A 388 12.34 3.67 19.60
CA ARG A 388 10.88 3.60 19.43
C ARG A 388 10.45 2.49 18.48
N THR A 389 11.31 2.06 17.56
CA THR A 389 11.01 0.97 16.61
C THR A 389 10.73 -0.34 17.36
N LEU A 390 11.42 -0.58 18.49
CA LEU A 390 11.23 -1.80 19.29
C LEU A 390 9.82 -1.91 19.90
N THR A 391 9.09 -0.81 19.98
CA THR A 391 7.70 -0.75 20.49
C THR A 391 6.67 -0.59 19.37
N ASP A 392 7.10 -0.57 18.11
CA ASP A 392 6.18 -0.50 16.97
C ASP A 392 5.43 -1.83 16.81
N VAL A 393 4.17 -1.76 16.37
CA VAL A 393 3.32 -2.95 16.17
C VAL A 393 3.89 -3.93 15.14
N PHE A 394 4.74 -3.43 14.23
CA PHE A 394 5.45 -4.24 13.23
C PHE A 394 6.93 -4.45 13.57
N GLY A 395 7.39 -3.94 14.73
CA GLY A 395 8.80 -3.94 15.14
C GLY A 395 9.33 -5.27 15.65
N VAL A 396 8.47 -6.27 15.90
CA VAL A 396 8.88 -7.59 16.38
C VAL A 396 8.93 -8.58 15.22
N MET A 397 10.14 -8.99 14.83
CA MET A 397 10.38 -10.08 13.88
C MET A 397 11.23 -11.16 14.53
N GLU A 398 10.95 -12.42 14.18
CA GLU A 398 11.74 -13.57 14.64
C GLU A 398 13.20 -13.42 14.17
N GLY A 399 14.16 -13.57 15.10
CA GLY A 399 15.59 -13.43 14.82
C GLY A 399 16.17 -12.01 14.90
N MET A 400 15.41 -11.00 15.35
CA MET A 400 15.94 -9.66 15.64
C MET A 400 16.57 -9.60 17.04
N GLY A 401 17.81 -9.14 17.12
CA GLY A 401 18.63 -9.02 18.34
C GLY A 401 18.51 -7.68 19.08
N GLY A 402 17.53 -6.83 18.73
CA GLY A 402 17.19 -5.60 19.44
C GLY A 402 17.70 -4.32 18.80
N LYS A 403 17.92 -3.26 19.62
CA LYS A 403 18.24 -1.90 19.16
C LYS A 403 19.45 -1.83 18.22
N ASP A 404 20.48 -2.63 18.47
CA ASP A 404 21.72 -2.60 17.70
C ASP A 404 21.52 -3.04 16.24
N ASP A 405 20.60 -3.96 15.98
CA ASP A 405 20.26 -4.35 14.61
C ASP A 405 19.53 -3.22 13.88
N ILE A 406 18.62 -2.50 14.56
CA ILE A 406 17.97 -1.32 13.97
C ILE A 406 18.98 -0.22 13.66
N LEU A 407 19.95 -0.01 14.56
CA LEU A 407 21.04 0.93 14.33
C LEU A 407 21.92 0.52 13.14
N ALA A 408 22.19 -0.77 12.95
CA ALA A 408 22.92 -1.25 11.78
C ALA A 408 22.17 -0.99 10.47
N ILE A 409 20.84 -1.21 10.45
CA ILE A 409 19.99 -0.88 9.29
C ILE A 409 20.00 0.62 9.02
N LEU A 410 19.85 1.45 10.06
CA LEU A 410 19.87 2.91 9.94
C LEU A 410 21.25 3.43 9.50
N ASP A 411 22.34 2.75 9.85
CA ASP A 411 23.69 3.11 9.41
C ASP A 411 23.87 2.87 7.90
N ASP A 412 23.41 1.73 7.36
CA ASP A 412 23.36 1.48 5.91
C ASP A 412 22.50 2.53 5.18
N ALA A 413 21.43 3.00 5.82
CA ALA A 413 20.53 4.02 5.28
C ALA A 413 21.12 5.45 5.28
N LYS A 414 22.24 5.74 5.96
CA LYS A 414 22.78 7.11 6.07
C LYS A 414 23.23 7.72 4.75
N GLY A 415 23.62 6.90 3.79
CA GLY A 415 24.24 7.36 2.55
C GLY A 415 25.72 7.67 2.75
N GLY A 416 26.56 6.64 2.65
CA GLY A 416 27.97 6.81 2.27
C GLY A 416 28.13 6.61 0.77
N GLU A 417 29.24 7.05 0.19
CA GLU A 417 29.66 6.52 -1.11
C GLU A 417 29.52 5.00 -1.06
N MET A 418 28.93 4.38 -2.08
CA MET A 418 29.01 2.93 -2.23
C MET A 418 30.49 2.58 -2.13
N GLN A 419 30.92 2.08 -0.96
CA GLN A 419 32.18 1.40 -0.89
C GLN A 419 32.01 0.26 -1.88
N ASP A 420 32.94 0.17 -2.83
CA ASP A 420 33.08 -1.07 -3.59
C ASP A 420 32.99 -2.25 -2.59
N GLY A 421 32.45 -3.39 -3.03
CA GLY A 421 32.15 -4.54 -2.16
C GLY A 421 33.37 -5.18 -1.48
N SER A 422 34.07 -4.45 -0.60
CA SER A 422 35.27 -4.86 0.13
C SER A 422 35.11 -4.75 1.65
N ALA A 423 34.10 -4.04 2.17
CA ALA A 423 33.95 -3.85 3.62
C ALA A 423 33.36 -5.04 4.40
N PHE A 424 32.70 -6.00 3.74
CA PHE A 424 32.15 -7.21 4.40
C PHE A 424 33.07 -8.44 4.38
N ARG A 425 34.38 -8.28 4.14
CA ARG A 425 35.34 -9.40 4.10
C ARG A 425 36.07 -9.71 5.41
N HIS A 426 35.80 -9.00 6.50
CA HIS A 426 36.45 -9.27 7.78
C HIS A 426 35.58 -10.14 8.69
N PHE A 427 35.29 -11.37 8.27
CA PHE A 427 35.12 -12.56 9.13
C PHE A 427 35.00 -13.75 8.15
N PHE A 428 35.66 -14.86 8.45
CA PHE A 428 35.80 -16.13 7.69
C PHE A 428 37.04 -16.27 6.75
N PRO A 429 37.91 -17.28 7.01
CA PRO A 429 39.06 -17.59 6.16
C PRO A 429 38.65 -18.57 5.05
N GLY A 430 38.55 -18.10 3.82
CA GLY A 430 38.35 -18.94 2.63
C GLY A 430 39.30 -18.52 1.52
N LYS A 431 40.31 -19.34 1.23
CA LYS A 431 41.30 -19.10 0.16
C LYS A 431 40.62 -19.16 -1.22
N TYR A 432 40.69 -18.06 -1.97
CA TYR A 432 40.59 -18.11 -3.43
C TYR A 432 41.77 -17.36 -4.05
N ILE A 433 42.50 -18.07 -4.89
CA ILE A 433 43.66 -17.59 -5.66
C ILE A 433 43.11 -16.93 -6.93
N ALA A 434 43.31 -15.62 -7.08
CA ALA A 434 43.04 -14.90 -8.32
C ALA A 434 44.37 -14.66 -9.07
N LEU A 435 44.46 -15.21 -10.29
CA LEU A 435 45.55 -14.94 -11.23
C LEU A 435 45.40 -13.52 -11.80
N ARG A 436 46.40 -12.66 -11.58
CA ARG A 436 46.51 -11.34 -12.23
C ARG A 436 47.26 -11.45 -13.56
N SER A 437 46.75 -10.74 -14.58
CA SER A 437 47.46 -10.39 -15.80
C SER A 437 48.24 -9.08 -15.61
N PRO A 438 49.49 -8.94 -16.11
CA PRO A 438 50.28 -7.72 -15.99
C PRO A 438 50.19 -6.87 -17.26
N MET A 439 50.08 -5.55 -17.07
CA MET A 439 50.35 -4.40 -17.97
C MET A 439 49.20 -3.39 -17.83
N GLY A 440 49.38 -2.12 -17.55
CA GLY A 440 50.58 -1.31 -17.35
C GLY A 440 50.14 0.15 -17.27
N LYS A 441 50.67 0.85 -16.25
CA LYS A 441 50.92 2.30 -16.12
C LYS A 441 49.79 3.32 -16.33
N SER A 442 49.68 4.11 -15.28
CA SER A 442 49.04 5.43 -15.22
C SER A 442 49.74 6.47 -16.10
N SER A 443 48.98 7.47 -16.53
CA SER A 443 49.43 8.85 -16.46
C SER A 443 48.23 9.79 -16.31
N LYS A 444 48.29 10.63 -15.26
CA LYS A 444 47.53 11.88 -15.14
C LYS A 444 48.34 12.96 -15.84
N LEU A 445 47.69 13.84 -16.59
CA LEU A 445 48.12 15.23 -16.75
C LEU A 445 46.95 16.10 -17.24
N ALA A 446 46.99 17.32 -16.75
CA ALA A 446 45.90 18.27 -16.62
C ALA A 446 45.84 19.30 -17.76
N THR A 447 44.74 20.06 -17.71
CA THR A 447 44.59 21.50 -18.03
C THR A 447 44.53 21.99 -19.47
N SER A 448 43.35 22.55 -19.79
CA SER A 448 43.11 23.92 -20.30
C SER A 448 43.79 24.34 -21.60
N SER A 449 43.01 24.57 -22.67
CA SER A 449 42.54 25.91 -23.12
C SER A 449 42.05 25.91 -24.59
N THR A 450 40.79 26.32 -24.74
CA THR A 450 40.22 27.34 -25.66
C THR A 450 40.64 27.48 -27.15
N ILE A 451 39.58 27.62 -27.98
CA ILE A 451 39.42 28.30 -29.30
C ILE A 451 39.99 27.60 -30.55
N THR A 452 39.15 27.18 -31.50
CA THR A 452 38.66 28.02 -32.64
C THR A 452 37.82 27.18 -33.63
N LEU A 453 36.67 27.76 -34.01
CA LEU A 453 35.83 27.35 -35.14
C LEU A 453 36.56 27.47 -36.48
N ALA A 454 36.42 26.47 -37.36
CA ALA A 454 36.53 26.67 -38.80
C ALA A 454 35.55 25.75 -39.55
N ASN A 455 34.71 26.39 -40.35
CA ASN A 455 33.71 25.81 -41.25
C ASN A 455 34.32 24.91 -42.32
N SER A 456 33.59 23.85 -42.69
CA SER A 456 33.24 23.49 -44.08
C SER A 456 32.44 22.19 -44.02
N ALA A 457 31.14 22.22 -44.25
CA ALA A 457 30.52 22.09 -45.57
C ALA A 457 30.80 20.72 -46.21
N GLY A 458 29.73 19.95 -46.42
CA GLY A 458 29.69 18.99 -47.53
C GLY A 458 29.34 17.55 -47.17
N SER A 459 28.04 17.25 -47.30
CA SER A 459 27.52 16.07 -48.02
C SER A 459 27.81 14.66 -47.50
N CYS A 460 26.78 14.08 -46.89
CA CYS A 460 26.38 12.67 -47.10
C CYS A 460 26.05 12.46 -48.59
N PRO A 461 26.35 11.29 -49.19
CA PRO A 461 25.38 10.20 -49.15
C PRO A 461 25.99 8.80 -48.97
N SER A 462 25.22 7.91 -48.35
CA SER A 462 25.36 6.45 -48.38
C SER A 462 24.87 5.88 -49.74
N PRO A 463 24.72 4.55 -49.94
CA PRO A 463 25.40 3.35 -49.42
C PRO A 463 25.88 2.43 -50.58
N HIS A 464 26.68 1.36 -50.31
CA HIS A 464 26.50 0.03 -50.95
C HIS A 464 27.50 -1.03 -50.43
N ARG A 465 26.93 -2.09 -49.83
CA ARG A 465 27.24 -3.54 -49.89
C ARG A 465 28.67 -4.02 -50.16
N LEU A 466 29.17 -4.96 -49.33
CA LEU A 466 29.67 -6.27 -49.80
C LEU A 466 29.85 -7.31 -48.64
N ILE A 467 29.07 -8.39 -48.72
CA ILE A 467 29.41 -9.84 -48.58
C ILE A 467 30.15 -10.31 -47.30
N VAL A 468 29.52 -11.03 -46.35
CA VAL A 468 29.20 -12.49 -46.25
C VAL A 468 30.42 -13.43 -46.28
N LEU A 469 30.69 -14.11 -45.16
CA LEU A 469 31.26 -15.46 -45.13
C LEU A 469 30.62 -16.29 -44.00
N HIS A 470 29.91 -17.32 -44.43
CA HIS A 470 29.33 -18.41 -43.65
C HIS A 470 30.41 -19.45 -43.32
N ILE A 471 30.37 -20.03 -42.11
CA ILE A 471 30.58 -21.48 -41.91
C ILE A 471 29.57 -21.97 -40.87
N SER A 472 28.74 -22.94 -41.28
CA SER A 472 27.83 -23.72 -40.46
C SER A 472 28.43 -25.11 -40.23
N TRP A 473 28.14 -25.72 -39.07
CA TRP A 473 28.00 -27.17 -38.95
C TRP A 473 26.67 -27.49 -38.27
N ILE A 474 26.11 -28.63 -38.65
CA ILE A 474 24.67 -28.94 -38.71
C ILE A 474 24.43 -30.32 -38.06
N ARG A 475 23.18 -30.57 -37.61
CA ARG A 475 22.46 -31.88 -37.47
C ARG A 475 22.72 -32.77 -36.23
N VAL A 476 21.75 -33.52 -35.68
CA VAL A 476 20.28 -33.68 -35.84
C VAL A 476 19.74 -34.57 -34.70
N LEU A 477 18.50 -34.46 -34.22
CA LEU A 477 17.42 -35.42 -34.53
C LEU A 477 16.08 -35.00 -33.87
N SER A 478 15.02 -35.15 -34.63
CA SER A 478 13.61 -35.16 -34.25
C SER A 478 13.08 -36.57 -34.49
N LEU A 479 12.15 -37.08 -33.65
CA LEU A 479 11.09 -37.99 -34.09
C LEU A 479 9.94 -38.13 -33.05
N ARG A 480 8.74 -38.30 -33.61
CA ARG A 480 7.36 -38.32 -33.05
C ARG A 480 6.90 -39.67 -32.48
N LYS A 481 5.84 -39.63 -31.63
CA LYS A 481 4.58 -40.46 -31.58
C LYS A 481 3.83 -40.06 -30.27
N SER A 482 2.56 -39.65 -30.17
CA SER A 482 1.20 -40.08 -30.59
C SER A 482 0.62 -41.32 -29.86
N LEU A 483 -0.64 -41.15 -29.38
CA LEU A 483 -1.62 -42.08 -28.77
C LEU A 483 -1.43 -42.31 -27.25
N GLU A 484 -2.46 -42.34 -26.37
CA GLU A 484 -3.84 -42.83 -26.50
C GLU A 484 -4.75 -42.35 -25.33
N ARG A 485 -6.08 -42.38 -25.53
CA ARG A 485 -7.14 -42.14 -24.53
C ARG A 485 -7.40 -43.39 -23.67
N ARG A 486 -7.86 -43.25 -22.41
CA ARG A 486 -9.14 -43.79 -21.85
C ARG A 486 -9.22 -43.83 -20.31
N ASN A 487 -10.35 -43.32 -19.81
CA ASN A 487 -11.27 -43.84 -18.78
C ASN A 487 -10.86 -44.03 -17.29
N HIS A 488 -11.60 -43.31 -16.43
CA HIS A 488 -12.08 -43.66 -15.08
C HIS A 488 -12.87 -45.00 -15.07
N PRO A 489 -13.01 -45.73 -13.93
CA PRO A 489 -13.86 -45.31 -12.79
C PRO A 489 -13.42 -45.75 -11.37
N ALA A 490 -14.14 -45.22 -10.38
CA ALA A 490 -14.07 -45.46 -8.94
C ALA A 490 -14.71 -46.79 -8.49
N SER A 491 -14.32 -47.31 -7.30
CA SER A 491 -15.22 -47.62 -6.15
C SER A 491 -14.56 -48.48 -5.04
N ASN A 492 -14.64 -47.96 -3.80
CA ASN A 492 -15.18 -48.53 -2.54
C ASN A 492 -14.61 -49.74 -1.72
N HIS A 493 -14.74 -49.51 -0.39
CA HIS A 493 -15.00 -50.40 0.78
C HIS A 493 -13.79 -51.15 1.40
N SER A 494 -13.65 -51.34 2.73
CA SER A 494 -14.57 -51.47 3.90
C SER A 494 -13.80 -51.28 5.23
N ALA A 495 -14.28 -50.53 6.23
CA ALA A 495 -15.03 -50.94 7.45
C ALA A 495 -14.22 -51.61 8.59
N PHE A 496 -14.37 -51.13 9.85
CA PHE A 496 -14.78 -51.89 11.05
C PHE A 496 -14.77 -51.00 12.33
N ALA A 497 -15.94 -50.89 12.97
CA ALA A 497 -16.18 -50.66 14.41
C ALA A 497 -16.63 -52.02 15.02
N PRO A 498 -17.04 -52.24 16.30
CA PRO A 498 -17.52 -51.29 17.33
C PRO A 498 -17.16 -51.64 18.81
N SER A 499 -17.56 -50.78 19.77
CA SER A 499 -18.45 -51.10 20.92
C SER A 499 -18.23 -50.21 22.18
N GLN A 500 -19.32 -49.55 22.60
CA GLN A 500 -19.66 -48.95 23.91
C GLN A 500 -19.96 -50.04 24.99
N PRO A 501 -20.49 -49.80 26.23
CA PRO A 501 -20.94 -48.56 26.93
C PRO A 501 -20.59 -48.46 28.45
N GLN A 502 -20.93 -47.32 29.09
CA GLN A 502 -21.84 -47.16 30.26
C GLN A 502 -21.53 -45.96 31.20
N CYS A 503 -22.57 -45.11 31.39
CA CYS A 503 -23.18 -44.53 32.63
C CYS A 503 -22.31 -44.31 33.89
N SER A 504 -22.48 -43.28 34.75
CA SER A 504 -23.61 -42.40 35.13
C SER A 504 -23.16 -41.35 36.17
N SER A 505 -23.96 -40.27 36.35
CA SER A 505 -24.21 -39.48 37.60
C SER A 505 -23.03 -38.74 38.27
N SER A 506 -23.12 -37.60 38.98
CA SER A 506 -24.13 -36.59 39.36
C SER A 506 -23.43 -35.59 40.30
N CYS A 507 -23.98 -34.36 40.43
CA CYS A 507 -23.85 -33.42 41.57
C CYS A 507 -22.57 -32.55 41.75
N SER A 508 -22.77 -31.23 41.70
CA SER A 508 -22.06 -30.18 42.48
C SER A 508 -22.61 -30.13 43.94
N PRO A 509 -22.18 -29.27 44.92
CA PRO A 509 -21.34 -28.06 44.84
C PRO A 509 -20.38 -27.78 46.05
N HIS A 510 -19.73 -26.58 45.99
CA HIS A 510 -19.21 -25.70 47.06
C HIS A 510 -17.72 -25.68 47.49
N ASN A 511 -17.18 -24.44 47.34
CA ASN A 511 -16.33 -23.62 48.22
C ASN A 511 -15.01 -24.15 48.80
N GLY A 512 -13.94 -23.38 48.61
CA GLY A 512 -12.77 -23.40 49.50
C GLY A 512 -11.58 -22.59 48.99
N ASN A 513 -11.34 -21.44 49.63
CA ASN A 513 -10.16 -20.59 49.53
C ASN A 513 -8.82 -21.35 49.57
N SER A 514 -7.83 -20.89 48.79
CA SER A 514 -6.48 -20.70 49.32
C SER A 514 -5.71 -19.62 48.53
N SER A 515 -5.08 -18.76 49.32
CA SER A 515 -4.10 -17.72 48.98
C SER A 515 -2.89 -18.26 48.23
N TRP A 516 -2.23 -17.45 47.39
CA TRP A 516 -0.82 -17.04 47.49
C TRP A 516 -0.52 -15.95 46.43
N ALA A 517 0.34 -15.01 46.82
CA ALA A 517 0.66 -13.78 46.11
C ALA A 517 1.87 -13.93 45.17
N LEU A 518 1.99 -12.95 44.26
CA LEU A 518 3.18 -12.47 43.53
C LEU A 518 3.67 -13.33 42.34
N GLU A 519 3.45 -12.85 41.10
CA GLU A 519 4.47 -12.14 40.29
C GLU A 519 3.97 -11.84 38.85
N ARG A 520 3.91 -10.53 38.54
CA ARG A 520 4.10 -9.85 37.24
C ARG A 520 3.63 -10.57 35.95
N ASP A 521 2.42 -10.21 35.52
CA ASP A 521 1.98 -10.36 34.14
C ASP A 521 2.44 -9.17 33.28
N ASN A 522 3.10 -9.47 32.16
CA ASN A 522 3.29 -8.55 31.03
C ASN A 522 3.09 -9.38 29.75
N ALA A 523 1.87 -9.40 29.25
CA ALA A 523 1.55 -9.87 27.91
C ALA A 523 0.54 -8.88 27.31
N ILE A 524 1.04 -7.92 26.53
CA ILE A 524 0.21 -6.99 25.76
C ILE A 524 -0.32 -7.77 24.56
N GLY A 525 -1.65 -7.95 24.54
CA GLY A 525 -2.38 -8.66 23.49
C GLY A 525 -2.35 -7.90 22.18
N ALA A 526 -1.86 -8.57 21.14
CA ALA A 526 -2.21 -8.30 19.75
C ALA A 526 -3.07 -9.47 19.27
N GLU A 527 -4.35 -9.48 19.64
CA GLU A 527 -5.32 -10.37 19.01
C GLU A 527 -5.78 -9.73 17.70
N ALA A 528 -5.25 -10.28 16.62
CA ALA A 528 -5.87 -10.20 15.31
C ALA A 528 -7.30 -10.73 15.45
N VAL A 529 -8.30 -9.88 15.14
CA VAL A 529 -9.70 -10.28 15.11
C VAL A 529 -9.86 -11.34 14.01
N SER A 530 -9.81 -12.60 14.43
CA SER A 530 -10.16 -13.77 13.65
C SER A 530 -11.55 -14.19 14.09
N HIS A 531 -12.55 -14.05 13.21
CA HIS A 531 -13.83 -14.70 13.40
C HIS A 531 -13.78 -16.04 12.69
N GLY A 532 -13.42 -17.08 13.45
CA GLY A 532 -13.82 -18.44 13.16
C GLY A 532 -15.11 -18.73 13.92
N PHE A 533 -16.18 -19.09 13.23
CA PHE A 533 -17.34 -19.70 13.87
C PHE A 533 -17.78 -20.96 13.13
N ALA A 534 -18.10 -21.93 13.97
CA ALA A 534 -18.41 -23.31 13.66
C ALA A 534 -19.76 -23.46 12.93
N PHE A 535 -19.85 -24.51 12.12
CA PHE A 535 -21.10 -25.06 11.63
C PHE A 535 -21.82 -25.77 12.78
N ASP A 536 -23.07 -25.41 13.02
CA ASP A 536 -24.10 -26.32 13.53
C ASP A 536 -25.38 -26.07 12.74
N GLY A 537 -26.01 -27.17 12.32
CA GLY A 537 -27.19 -27.19 11.47
C GLY A 537 -28.50 -27.44 12.24
N ASP A 538 -29.55 -27.24 11.46
CA ASP A 538 -30.93 -27.75 11.56
C ASP A 538 -31.91 -27.13 12.57
N GLY A 539 -33.07 -26.77 12.01
CA GLY A 539 -34.28 -26.33 12.71
C GLY A 539 -35.26 -25.64 11.77
N ASP A 540 -36.08 -26.46 11.09
CA ASP A 540 -37.22 -26.07 10.25
C ASP A 540 -38.18 -25.06 10.93
N ASP A 541 -38.75 -24.13 10.15
CA ASP A 541 -40.21 -23.93 10.08
C ASP A 541 -40.61 -22.86 9.02
N VAL A 542 -41.44 -23.32 8.08
CA VAL A 542 -42.31 -22.62 7.10
C VAL A 542 -43.68 -22.42 7.80
N PRO A 543 -44.59 -21.45 7.54
CA PRO A 543 -45.06 -20.90 6.25
C PRO A 543 -45.30 -19.35 6.28
N ASP A 544 -45.76 -18.59 5.27
CA ASP A 544 -46.75 -18.84 4.22
C ASP A 544 -46.61 -17.84 3.06
N PHE A 545 -46.98 -18.33 1.87
CA PHE A 545 -47.15 -17.61 0.61
C PHE A 545 -48.56 -16.98 0.55
N VAL A 546 -48.69 -15.73 0.09
CA VAL A 546 -49.89 -15.30 -0.67
C VAL A 546 -49.45 -14.34 -1.78
N GLY A 547 -49.75 -14.71 -3.03
CA GLY A 547 -49.54 -13.89 -4.21
C GLY A 547 -50.84 -13.44 -4.87
N PHE A 548 -50.66 -12.43 -5.73
CA PHE A 548 -51.42 -12.07 -6.93
C PHE A 548 -52.85 -11.48 -6.83
N GLY A 549 -53.04 -10.42 -7.61
CA GLY A 549 -54.36 -10.02 -8.12
C GLY A 549 -54.40 -8.59 -8.66
N GLY A 550 -53.99 -8.39 -9.91
CA GLY A 550 -54.31 -7.18 -10.67
C GLY A 550 -55.69 -7.29 -11.33
N SER A 551 -56.36 -6.16 -11.52
CA SER A 551 -57.43 -5.97 -12.50
C SER A 551 -57.51 -4.50 -12.96
N HIS A 552 -57.50 -4.37 -14.30
CA HIS A 552 -57.71 -3.21 -15.17
C HIS A 552 -56.59 -2.20 -15.41
#